data_AF-X1GNH2-F1
#
_entry.id   AF-X1GNH2-F1
#
_cell.length_a   1.000
_cell.length_b   1.000
_cell.length_c   1.000
_cell.angle_alpha   90.00
_cell.angle_beta   90.00
_cell.angle_gamma   90.00
#
_symmetry.space_group_name_H-M   'P 1'
#
loop_
_entity.id
_entity.type
_entity.pdbx_description
1 polymer ?
#
loop_
_entity_poly.entity_id
_entity_poly.type
_entity_poly.pdbx_seq_one_letter_code
_entity_poly.pdbx_strand_id
1 'polypeptide(L)'
;SPGWLQQRLLACGLRPISNIVDISNYVMLEYGQPLHAFDYEKIRGKGIIVRRAAEGEAVVTLDGVERVLSEDMLVIADTAGSVAIAGVMGGADSEVTQGTTSILLEAANFNPASIHYTGRRLQLPSEACMRFERGIRPELTLPALKRATQLIVQLAGGEAAKGVIDVYPGKRDQEPISLSTGKIKTVLGVEFSLGQVVDALTSLGFDCKRGDSASQVWVTAPYWRSDIHLAVDLVEEVARVIGYDKIPATMLSQPLPRQNPEPIFGLKQRAGRILTDYSF
;
A
#
# COMPACT_ATOMS: atom_id res chain seq x y z
N SER A 1 -9.20 3.71 -25.68
CA SER A 1 -8.80 2.32 -25.35
C SER A 1 -9.80 1.31 -25.94
N PRO A 2 -9.49 0.00 -26.04
CA PRO A 2 -10.44 -1.01 -26.53
C PRO A 2 -11.65 -1.17 -25.58
N GLY A 3 -12.77 -1.66 -26.11
CA GLY A 3 -14.04 -1.73 -25.37
C GLY A 3 -13.97 -2.51 -24.05
N TRP A 4 -13.24 -3.63 -24.01
CA TRP A 4 -13.08 -4.43 -22.80
C TRP A 4 -12.38 -3.65 -21.67
N LEU A 5 -11.42 -2.79 -22.01
CA LEU A 5 -10.65 -2.02 -21.04
C LEU A 5 -11.50 -0.89 -20.49
N GLN A 6 -12.23 -0.19 -21.36
CA GLN A 6 -13.21 0.83 -20.95
C GLN A 6 -14.27 0.25 -20.00
N GLN A 7 -14.82 -0.92 -20.33
CA GLN A 7 -15.82 -1.60 -19.51
C GLN A 7 -15.29 -1.95 -18.11
N ARG A 8 -14.05 -2.43 -18.00
CA ARG A 8 -13.42 -2.73 -16.69
C ARG A 8 -13.20 -1.47 -15.86
N LEU A 9 -12.74 -0.37 -16.47
CA LEU A 9 -12.57 0.90 -15.77
C LEU A 9 -13.90 1.44 -15.23
N LEU A 10 -14.93 1.46 -16.09
CA LEU A 10 -16.27 1.91 -15.71
C LEU A 10 -16.87 1.08 -14.57
N ALA A 11 -16.67 -0.25 -14.60
CA ALA A 11 -17.11 -1.14 -13.53
C ALA A 11 -16.43 -0.86 -12.17
N CYS A 12 -15.25 -0.24 -12.20
CA CYS A 12 -14.52 0.22 -11.01
C CYS A 12 -14.74 1.72 -10.72
N GLY A 13 -15.68 2.39 -11.41
CA GLY A 13 -15.98 3.81 -11.19
C GLY A 13 -15.00 4.80 -11.82
N LEU A 14 -14.08 4.35 -12.69
CA LEU A 14 -13.15 5.21 -13.42
C LEU A 14 -13.68 5.52 -14.82
N ARG A 15 -13.72 6.81 -15.16
CA ARG A 15 -14.05 7.28 -16.51
C ARG A 15 -12.88 7.01 -17.46
N PRO A 16 -13.08 6.35 -18.61
CA PRO A 16 -12.06 6.25 -19.65
C PRO A 16 -11.72 7.61 -20.27
N ILE A 17 -10.44 7.85 -20.56
CA ILE A 17 -9.89 9.11 -21.04
C ILE A 17 -9.14 8.90 -22.36
N SER A 18 -8.04 8.14 -22.33
CA SER A 18 -7.19 7.87 -23.49
C SER A 18 -6.52 6.51 -23.32
N ASN A 19 -6.05 5.87 -24.39
CA ASN A 19 -5.41 4.56 -24.29
C ASN A 19 -4.26 4.51 -23.25
N ILE A 20 -3.37 5.50 -23.22
CA ILE A 20 -2.25 5.55 -22.26
C ILE A 20 -2.74 5.74 -20.82
N VAL A 21 -3.62 6.72 -20.58
CA VAL A 21 -4.18 7.00 -19.25
C VAL A 21 -5.04 5.84 -18.74
N ASP A 22 -5.79 5.22 -19.65
CA ASP A 22 -6.63 4.08 -19.32
C ASP A 22 -5.78 2.85 -18.95
N ILE A 23 -4.63 2.65 -19.60
CA ILE A 23 -3.70 1.56 -19.27
C ILE A 23 -3.07 1.80 -17.89
N SER A 24 -2.61 3.01 -17.57
CA SER A 24 -2.04 3.29 -16.24
C SER A 24 -3.08 3.08 -15.13
N ASN A 25 -4.31 3.56 -15.33
CA ASN A 25 -5.42 3.33 -14.41
C ASN A 25 -5.80 1.85 -14.30
N TYR A 26 -5.85 1.14 -15.43
CA TYR A 26 -6.17 -0.28 -15.47
C TYR A 26 -5.14 -1.11 -14.72
N VAL A 27 -3.85 -0.88 -14.95
CA VAL A 27 -2.78 -1.60 -14.26
C VAL A 27 -2.72 -1.24 -12.77
N MET A 28 -3.03 0.00 -12.40
CA MET A 28 -3.20 0.37 -11.00
C MET A 28 -4.33 -0.42 -10.32
N LEU A 29 -5.44 -0.70 -11.02
CA LEU A 29 -6.51 -1.55 -10.49
C LEU A 29 -6.12 -3.04 -10.49
N GLU A 30 -5.42 -3.50 -11.53
CA GLU A 30 -5.03 -4.91 -11.70
C GLU A 30 -3.92 -5.34 -10.72
N TYR A 31 -2.94 -4.47 -10.47
CA TYR A 31 -1.77 -4.75 -9.62
C TYR A 31 -1.78 -3.99 -8.29
N GLY A 32 -2.54 -2.91 -8.16
CA GLY A 32 -2.47 -2.02 -7.00
C GLY A 32 -1.37 -0.96 -7.07
N GLN A 33 -0.60 -0.88 -8.17
CA GLN A 33 0.50 0.08 -8.35
C GLN A 33 0.06 1.30 -9.16
N PRO A 34 0.00 2.50 -8.57
CA PRO A 34 -0.16 3.72 -9.36
C PRO A 34 1.01 3.92 -10.31
N LEU A 35 0.68 4.30 -11.53
CA LEU A 35 1.62 4.55 -12.63
C LEU A 35 1.37 5.94 -13.19
N HIS A 36 2.43 6.59 -13.65
CA HIS A 36 2.32 7.87 -14.35
C HIS A 36 3.02 7.79 -15.71
N ALA A 37 2.45 8.42 -16.72
CA ALA A 37 3.06 8.54 -18.03
C ALA A 37 3.29 10.02 -18.31
N PHE A 38 4.54 10.38 -18.53
CA PHE A 38 4.93 11.71 -18.98
C PHE A 38 5.10 11.72 -20.50
N ASP A 39 4.79 12.83 -21.13
CA ASP A 39 5.28 13.10 -22.48
C ASP A 39 6.80 13.30 -22.43
N TYR A 40 7.55 12.34 -22.98
CA TYR A 40 9.00 12.35 -22.92
C TYR A 40 9.60 13.54 -23.68
N GLU A 41 8.89 14.09 -24.66
CA GLU A 41 9.35 15.27 -25.37
C GLU A 41 9.31 16.54 -24.52
N LYS A 42 8.40 16.57 -23.53
CA LYS A 42 8.25 17.70 -22.61
C LYS A 42 9.18 17.66 -21.40
N ILE A 43 9.83 16.53 -21.11
CA ILE A 43 10.81 16.41 -20.02
C ILE A 43 12.13 17.08 -20.41
N ARG A 44 12.47 18.21 -19.79
CA ARG A 44 13.66 18.99 -20.10
C ARG A 44 14.91 18.29 -19.58
N GLY A 45 15.95 18.25 -20.41
CA GLY A 45 17.17 17.50 -20.10
C GLY A 45 17.01 15.98 -20.16
N LYS A 46 15.82 15.46 -20.52
CA LYS A 46 15.53 14.01 -20.67
C LYS A 46 15.87 13.20 -19.41
N GLY A 47 15.70 13.80 -18.24
CA GLY A 47 16.01 13.19 -16.95
C GLY A 47 14.97 13.56 -15.90
N ILE A 48 14.78 12.64 -14.95
CA ILE A 48 13.89 12.82 -13.80
C ILE A 48 14.74 13.01 -12.53
N ILE A 49 14.36 14.00 -11.74
CA ILE A 49 14.94 14.35 -10.45
C ILE A 49 13.83 14.22 -9.41
N VAL A 50 13.95 13.25 -8.51
CA VAL A 50 13.03 13.10 -7.38
C VAL A 50 13.62 13.87 -6.19
N ARG A 51 12.93 14.92 -5.74
CA ARG A 51 13.41 15.77 -4.64
C ARG A 51 12.25 16.36 -3.85
N ARG A 52 12.57 16.97 -2.71
CA ARG A 52 11.62 17.86 -2.02
C ARG A 52 11.39 19.13 -2.83
N ALA A 53 10.20 19.70 -2.70
CA ALA A 53 9.90 21.00 -3.25
C ALA A 53 10.75 22.09 -2.57
N ALA A 54 11.00 23.20 -3.26
CA ALA A 54 11.44 24.42 -2.60
C ALA A 54 10.23 25.10 -1.94
N GLU A 55 10.47 25.86 -0.86
CA GLU A 55 9.40 26.63 -0.23
C GLU A 55 8.84 27.67 -1.22
N GLY A 56 7.53 27.61 -1.47
CA GLY A 56 6.87 28.48 -2.44
C GLY A 56 6.99 28.03 -3.90
N GLU A 57 7.56 26.85 -4.18
CA GLU A 57 7.61 26.29 -5.53
C GLU A 57 6.18 26.08 -6.06
N ALA A 58 5.90 26.51 -7.29
CA ALA A 58 4.59 26.43 -7.89
C ALA A 58 4.52 25.36 -9.00
N VAL A 59 3.43 24.60 -9.04
CA VAL A 59 3.14 23.65 -10.11
C VAL A 59 1.69 23.76 -10.56
N VAL A 60 1.47 23.84 -11.87
CA VAL A 60 0.12 23.72 -12.45
C VAL A 60 -0.16 22.25 -12.68
N THR A 61 -1.17 21.69 -12.01
CA THR A 61 -1.50 20.27 -12.17
C THR A 61 -2.52 20.02 -13.28
N LEU A 62 -2.78 18.76 -13.60
CA LEU A 62 -3.69 18.32 -14.68
C LEU A 62 -5.11 18.90 -14.62
N ASP A 63 -5.56 19.36 -13.45
CA ASP A 63 -6.85 20.04 -13.29
C ASP A 63 -6.82 21.54 -13.64
N GLY A 64 -5.67 22.05 -14.09
CA GLY A 64 -5.45 23.45 -14.44
C GLY A 64 -5.25 24.38 -13.25
N VAL A 65 -5.18 23.85 -12.02
CA VAL A 65 -5.00 24.66 -10.81
C VAL A 65 -3.51 24.75 -10.45
N GLU A 66 -3.04 25.99 -10.26
CA GLU A 66 -1.71 26.28 -9.72
C GLU A 66 -1.67 25.97 -8.22
N ARG A 67 -0.63 25.25 -7.80
CA ARG A 67 -0.42 24.85 -6.40
C ARG A 67 0.93 25.32 -5.92
N VAL A 68 0.91 26.04 -4.81
CA VAL A 68 2.11 26.44 -4.09
C VAL A 68 2.49 25.33 -3.11
N LEU A 69 3.71 24.84 -3.24
CA LEU A 69 4.25 23.72 -2.51
C LEU A 69 5.15 24.21 -1.37
N SER A 70 5.25 23.38 -0.34
CA SER A 70 6.15 23.59 0.79
C SER A 70 7.25 22.52 0.83
N GLU A 71 8.33 22.78 1.54
CA GLU A 71 9.55 21.92 1.55
C GLU A 71 9.33 20.47 2.05
N ASP A 72 8.22 20.21 2.73
CA ASP A 72 7.82 18.88 3.18
C ASP A 72 7.24 18.00 2.04
N MET A 73 6.84 18.61 0.93
CA MET A 73 6.25 17.93 -0.23
C MET A 73 7.31 17.34 -1.15
N LEU A 74 7.03 16.17 -1.70
CA LEU A 74 7.89 15.50 -2.68
C LEU A 74 7.40 15.81 -4.11
N VAL A 75 8.33 16.13 -5.00
CA VAL A 75 8.05 16.40 -6.41
C VAL A 75 8.86 15.50 -7.31
N ILE A 76 8.28 15.23 -8.48
CA ILE A 76 9.01 14.75 -9.64
C ILE A 76 9.37 16.00 -10.44
N ALA A 77 10.66 16.20 -10.71
CA ALA A 77 11.18 17.38 -11.39
C ALA A 77 12.05 16.97 -12.59
N ASP A 78 12.25 17.92 -13.49
CA ASP A 78 13.26 17.86 -14.53
C ASP A 78 14.34 18.92 -14.27
N THR A 79 15.21 19.19 -15.24
CA THR A 79 16.29 20.19 -15.07
C THR A 79 15.81 21.64 -14.95
N ALA A 80 14.54 21.92 -15.23
CA ALA A 80 13.97 23.26 -15.20
C ALA A 80 12.97 23.48 -14.06
N GLY A 81 12.34 22.44 -13.51
CA GLY A 81 11.41 22.58 -12.39
C GLY A 81 10.59 21.33 -12.10
N SER A 82 9.65 21.44 -11.15
CA SER A 82 8.68 20.38 -10.86
C SER A 82 7.75 20.11 -12.05
N VAL A 83 7.60 18.84 -12.40
CA VAL A 83 6.70 18.34 -13.46
C VAL A 83 5.54 17.52 -12.92
N ALA A 84 5.56 17.13 -11.64
CA ALA A 84 4.44 16.51 -10.93
C ALA A 84 4.63 16.59 -9.40
N ILE A 85 3.53 16.46 -8.67
CA ILE A 85 3.52 16.24 -7.23
C ILE A 85 3.58 14.73 -7.02
N ALA A 86 4.69 14.24 -6.46
CA ALA A 86 5.03 12.83 -6.45
C ALA A 86 3.94 12.01 -5.74
N GLY A 87 3.40 11.01 -6.44
CA GLY A 87 2.35 10.12 -5.92
C GLY A 87 0.99 10.77 -5.66
N VAL A 88 0.81 12.05 -6.05
CA VAL A 88 -0.43 12.81 -5.82
C VAL A 88 -1.10 13.20 -7.12
N MET A 89 -0.43 14.00 -7.96
CA MET A 89 -1.00 14.47 -9.21
C MET A 89 0.09 14.89 -10.21
N GLY A 90 -0.13 14.58 -11.49
CA GLY A 90 0.73 15.03 -12.58
C GLY A 90 0.68 16.55 -12.79
N GLY A 91 1.74 17.11 -13.34
CA GLY A 91 1.75 18.48 -13.86
C GLY A 91 1.11 18.55 -15.24
N ALA A 92 0.46 19.67 -15.57
CA ALA A 92 -0.10 19.92 -16.89
C ALA A 92 0.99 20.00 -17.98
N ASP A 93 2.14 20.57 -17.64
CA ASP A 93 3.24 20.83 -18.58
C ASP A 93 3.90 19.57 -19.13
N SER A 94 3.73 18.43 -18.45
CA SER A 94 4.36 17.15 -18.80
C SER A 94 3.35 16.07 -19.20
N GLU A 95 2.07 16.45 -19.32
CA GLU A 95 0.98 15.51 -19.58
C GLU A 95 1.05 14.89 -20.98
N VAL A 96 0.58 13.65 -21.09
CA VAL A 96 0.35 12.98 -22.37
C VAL A 96 -0.87 13.59 -23.06
N THR A 97 -0.69 13.98 -24.31
CA THR A 97 -1.72 14.60 -25.17
C THR A 97 -1.93 13.78 -26.43
N GLN A 98 -2.84 14.20 -27.31
CA GLN A 98 -2.99 13.58 -28.63
C GLN A 98 -1.74 13.69 -29.51
N GLY A 99 -0.87 14.67 -29.26
CA GLY A 99 0.38 14.85 -30.02
C GLY A 99 1.56 14.04 -29.49
N THR A 100 1.40 13.36 -28.34
CA THR A 100 2.51 12.63 -27.71
C THR A 100 2.86 11.37 -28.48
N THR A 101 4.13 11.25 -28.87
CA THR A 101 4.68 10.10 -29.61
C THR A 101 5.64 9.26 -28.78
N SER A 102 6.27 9.88 -27.78
CA SER A 102 7.25 9.26 -26.88
C SER A 102 6.78 9.45 -25.44
N ILE A 103 6.77 8.39 -24.65
CA ILE A 103 6.36 8.45 -23.23
C ILE A 103 7.48 7.97 -22.31
N LEU A 104 7.59 8.61 -21.14
CA LEU A 104 8.34 8.10 -20.01
C LEU A 104 7.35 7.55 -18.98
N LEU A 105 7.42 6.24 -18.77
CA LEU A 105 6.52 5.54 -17.86
C LEU A 105 7.18 5.39 -16.48
N GLU A 106 6.53 5.96 -15.47
CA GLU A 106 6.96 5.94 -14.07
C GLU A 106 6.15 4.89 -13.27
N ALA A 107 6.88 4.04 -12.54
CA ALA A 107 6.37 3.24 -11.43
C ALA A 107 7.26 3.50 -10.21
N ALA A 108 6.69 4.03 -9.14
CA ALA A 108 7.46 4.48 -7.98
C ALA A 108 6.85 3.96 -6.66
N ASN A 109 7.65 4.03 -5.60
CA ASN A 109 7.21 3.77 -4.23
C ASN A 109 7.54 4.99 -3.38
N PHE A 110 6.52 5.60 -2.78
CA PHE A 110 6.67 6.81 -1.98
C PHE A 110 6.37 6.53 -0.51
N ASN A 111 6.97 7.33 0.37
CA ASN A 111 6.68 7.24 1.80
C ASN A 111 5.19 7.53 2.07
N PRO A 112 4.44 6.59 2.71
CA PRO A 112 2.99 6.74 2.89
C PRO A 112 2.58 7.99 3.66
N ALA A 113 3.35 8.36 4.68
CA ALA A 113 3.07 9.55 5.48
C ALA A 113 3.25 10.83 4.65
N SER A 114 4.32 10.91 3.84
CA SER A 114 4.55 12.04 2.93
C SER A 114 3.41 12.23 1.94
N ILE A 115 2.91 11.13 1.35
CA ILE A 115 1.75 11.18 0.45
C ILE A 115 0.49 11.63 1.20
N HIS A 116 0.23 11.06 2.39
CA HIS A 116 -0.92 11.41 3.20
C HIS A 116 -0.97 12.91 3.53
N TYR A 117 0.14 13.46 4.03
CA TYR A 117 0.22 14.88 4.37
C TYR A 117 0.06 15.77 3.14
N THR A 118 0.73 15.43 2.02
CA THR A 118 0.67 16.22 0.79
C THR A 118 -0.74 16.21 0.18
N GLY A 119 -1.35 15.03 0.04
CA GLY A 119 -2.71 14.87 -0.50
C GLY A 119 -3.77 15.57 0.35
N ARG A 120 -3.68 15.48 1.68
CA ARG A 120 -4.55 16.21 2.61
C ARG A 120 -4.37 17.73 2.52
N ARG A 121 -3.13 18.22 2.54
CA ARG A 121 -2.82 19.65 2.54
C ARG A 121 -3.26 20.34 1.25
N LEU A 122 -3.11 19.65 0.12
CA LEU A 122 -3.54 20.13 -1.19
C LEU A 122 -4.98 19.79 -1.54
N GLN A 123 -5.69 19.07 -0.65
CA GLN A 123 -7.08 18.62 -0.86
C GLN A 123 -7.27 17.84 -2.17
N LEU A 124 -6.31 16.95 -2.49
CA LEU A 124 -6.27 16.16 -3.71
C LEU A 124 -6.41 14.65 -3.42
N PRO A 125 -7.60 14.17 -3.03
CA PRO A 125 -7.81 12.73 -2.93
C PRO A 125 -7.81 12.10 -4.33
N SER A 126 -7.08 11.00 -4.49
CA SER A 126 -7.11 10.18 -5.71
C SER A 126 -6.96 8.69 -5.38
N GLU A 127 -7.34 7.83 -6.33
CA GLU A 127 -7.10 6.38 -6.25
C GLU A 127 -5.60 6.05 -6.09
N ALA A 128 -4.72 6.88 -6.66
CA ALA A 128 -3.28 6.76 -6.52
C ALA A 128 -2.83 7.11 -5.10
N CYS A 129 -3.25 8.26 -4.57
CA CYS A 129 -2.93 8.68 -3.19
C CYS A 129 -3.35 7.61 -2.19
N MET A 130 -4.60 7.13 -2.30
CA MET A 130 -5.14 6.12 -1.37
C MET A 130 -4.29 4.85 -1.31
N ARG A 131 -3.75 4.40 -2.46
CA ARG A 131 -2.89 3.21 -2.53
C ARG A 131 -1.54 3.46 -1.90
N PHE A 132 -0.89 4.58 -2.22
CA PHE A 132 0.40 4.93 -1.61
C PHE A 132 0.28 5.15 -0.09
N GLU A 133 -0.79 5.80 0.38
CA GLU A 133 -1.06 6.03 1.81
C GLU A 133 -1.20 4.73 2.61
N ARG A 134 -1.68 3.65 1.98
CA ARG A 134 -1.83 2.33 2.62
C ARG A 134 -0.52 1.53 2.69
N GLY A 135 0.55 2.02 2.09
CA GLY A 135 1.83 1.31 2.04
C GLY A 135 1.78 0.13 1.08
N ILE A 136 2.17 0.38 -0.17
CA ILE A 136 2.47 -0.68 -1.14
C ILE A 136 3.94 -1.07 -1.05
N ARG A 137 4.26 -2.32 -1.39
CA ARG A 137 5.65 -2.80 -1.36
C ARG A 137 6.45 -2.31 -2.58
N PRO A 138 7.73 -1.93 -2.43
CA PRO A 138 8.58 -1.49 -3.54
C PRO A 138 8.72 -2.52 -4.66
N GLU A 139 8.70 -3.81 -4.34
CA GLU A 139 8.82 -4.91 -5.31
C GLU A 139 7.65 -4.98 -6.30
N LEU A 140 6.53 -4.29 -6.02
CA LEU A 140 5.37 -4.21 -6.90
C LEU A 140 5.63 -3.32 -8.15
N THR A 141 6.56 -2.37 -8.04
CA THR A 141 6.85 -1.38 -9.10
C THR A 141 7.21 -2.04 -10.43
N LEU A 142 8.15 -2.98 -10.41
CA LEU A 142 8.68 -3.61 -11.62
C LEU A 142 7.67 -4.53 -12.35
N PRO A 143 6.93 -5.43 -11.68
CA PRO A 143 5.86 -6.21 -12.31
C PRO A 143 4.78 -5.32 -12.97
N ALA A 144 4.33 -4.28 -12.27
CA ALA A 144 3.32 -3.37 -12.80
C ALA A 144 3.85 -2.54 -13.98
N LEU A 145 5.09 -2.03 -13.90
CA LEU A 145 5.74 -1.33 -15.00
C LEU A 145 5.80 -2.21 -16.25
N LYS A 146 6.24 -3.48 -16.11
CA LYS A 146 6.29 -4.44 -17.22
C LYS A 146 4.90 -4.71 -17.80
N ARG A 147 3.89 -4.84 -16.95
CA ARG A 147 2.51 -5.04 -17.39
C ARG A 147 1.97 -3.85 -18.19
N ALA A 148 2.19 -2.63 -17.70
CA ALA A 148 1.78 -1.43 -18.40
C ALA A 148 2.51 -1.27 -19.74
N THR A 149 3.83 -1.48 -19.77
CA THR A 149 4.62 -1.48 -21.01
C THR A 149 4.10 -2.51 -22.02
N GLN A 150 3.78 -3.74 -21.57
CA GLN A 150 3.18 -4.76 -22.43
C GLN A 150 1.86 -4.29 -23.06
N LEU A 151 0.95 -3.73 -22.25
CA LEU A 151 -0.35 -3.24 -22.72
C LEU A 151 -0.20 -2.03 -23.64
N ILE A 152 0.74 -1.14 -23.37
CA ILE A 152 1.03 0.02 -24.23
C ILE A 152 1.46 -0.47 -25.61
N VAL A 153 2.46 -1.36 -25.69
CA VAL A 153 2.93 -1.92 -26.97
C VAL A 153 1.79 -2.63 -27.71
N GLN A 154 0.94 -3.38 -27.00
CA GLN A 154 -0.17 -4.13 -27.61
C GLN A 154 -1.33 -3.25 -28.10
N LEU A 155 -1.66 -2.18 -27.38
CA LEU A 155 -2.90 -1.42 -27.58
C LEU A 155 -2.71 -0.01 -28.13
N ALA A 156 -1.53 0.58 -27.91
CA ALA A 156 -1.14 1.90 -28.40
C ALA A 156 -0.04 1.82 -29.47
N GLY A 157 0.63 0.67 -29.61
CA GLY A 157 1.78 0.50 -30.49
C GLY A 157 3.05 1.06 -29.88
N GLY A 158 4.01 1.42 -30.74
CA GLY A 158 5.32 1.91 -30.33
C GLY A 158 6.30 0.79 -29.96
N GLU A 159 7.51 1.20 -29.60
CA GLU A 159 8.60 0.30 -29.25
C GLU A 159 9.04 0.54 -27.81
N ALA A 160 9.11 -0.53 -27.01
CA ALA A 160 9.66 -0.43 -25.67
C ALA A 160 11.18 -0.29 -25.72
N ALA A 161 11.71 0.70 -25.00
CA ALA A 161 13.14 0.85 -24.83
C ALA A 161 13.77 -0.39 -24.17
N LYS A 162 15.06 -0.63 -24.46
CA LYS A 162 15.80 -1.73 -23.83
C LYS A 162 16.17 -1.36 -22.40
N GLY A 163 15.82 -2.24 -21.45
CA GLY A 163 16.17 -2.09 -20.04
C GLY A 163 15.15 -1.26 -19.25
N VAL A 164 15.48 -1.05 -17.97
CA VAL A 164 14.70 -0.24 -17.02
C VAL A 164 15.70 0.57 -16.21
N ILE A 165 15.37 1.84 -15.94
CA ILE A 165 16.12 2.66 -14.99
C ILE A 165 15.46 2.45 -13.62
N ASP A 166 16.19 1.84 -12.69
CA ASP A 166 15.73 1.58 -11.33
C ASP A 166 16.67 2.26 -10.32
N VAL A 167 16.13 3.25 -9.60
CA VAL A 167 16.85 4.02 -8.59
C VAL A 167 16.22 3.71 -7.23
N TYR A 168 16.82 2.77 -6.50
CA TYR A 168 16.33 2.29 -5.21
C TYR A 168 17.36 2.52 -4.09
N PRO A 169 17.49 3.77 -3.59
CA PRO A 169 18.40 4.07 -2.49
C PRO A 169 17.95 3.36 -1.21
N GLY A 170 18.90 2.72 -0.53
CA GLY A 170 18.61 2.00 0.71
C GLY A 170 17.75 0.76 0.51
N LYS A 171 17.83 0.12 -0.67
CA LYS A 171 17.20 -1.18 -0.95
C LYS A 171 17.46 -2.16 0.19
N ARG A 172 16.39 -2.78 0.67
CA ARG A 172 16.43 -3.81 1.71
C ARG A 172 15.92 -5.10 1.12
N ASP A 173 16.62 -6.19 1.39
CA ASP A 173 16.11 -7.51 1.08
C ASP A 173 15.02 -7.88 2.08
N GLN A 174 14.06 -8.66 1.62
CA GLN A 174 13.02 -9.17 2.49
C GLN A 174 13.59 -10.25 3.41
N GLU A 175 13.61 -9.97 4.70
CA GLU A 175 14.05 -10.95 5.70
C GLU A 175 12.96 -11.98 5.97
N PRO A 176 13.29 -13.29 5.96
CA PRO A 176 12.36 -14.34 6.37
C PRO A 176 12.01 -14.22 7.86
N ILE A 177 10.75 -14.50 8.18
CA ILE A 177 10.25 -14.50 9.55
C ILE A 177 10.30 -15.93 10.09
N SER A 178 10.89 -16.11 11.27
CA SER A 178 10.88 -17.39 11.97
C SER A 178 9.53 -17.61 12.66
N LEU A 179 8.90 -18.75 12.41
CA LEU A 179 7.69 -19.18 13.09
C LEU A 179 7.88 -20.60 13.65
N SER A 180 7.49 -20.80 14.91
CA SER A 180 7.49 -22.11 15.55
C SER A 180 6.09 -22.52 15.99
N THR A 181 5.82 -23.83 15.99
CA THR A 181 4.53 -24.36 16.49
C THR A 181 4.30 -24.00 17.97
N GLY A 182 5.37 -23.89 18.76
CA GLY A 182 5.31 -23.39 20.13
C GLY A 182 4.80 -21.95 20.23
N LYS A 183 5.24 -21.05 19.33
CA LYS A 183 4.73 -19.67 19.28
C LYS A 183 3.23 -19.63 18.98
N ILE A 184 2.78 -20.46 18.03
CA ILE A 184 1.36 -20.60 17.68
C ILE A 184 0.56 -21.07 18.90
N LYS A 185 1.02 -22.13 19.58
CA LYS A 185 0.38 -22.63 20.81
C LYS A 185 0.27 -21.55 21.89
N THR A 186 1.33 -20.78 22.10
CA THR A 186 1.35 -19.70 23.10
C THR A 186 0.34 -18.59 22.79
N VAL A 187 0.16 -18.25 21.51
CA VAL A 187 -0.71 -17.14 21.10
C VAL A 187 -2.17 -17.59 20.95
N LEU A 188 -2.43 -18.74 20.33
CA LEU A 188 -3.77 -19.23 20.03
C LEU A 188 -4.33 -20.20 21.07
N GLY A 189 -3.49 -20.79 21.92
CA GLY A 189 -3.92 -21.80 22.88
C GLY A 189 -4.25 -23.17 22.26
N VAL A 190 -3.95 -23.39 20.98
CA VAL A 190 -4.19 -24.63 20.25
C VAL A 190 -2.90 -25.13 19.58
N GLU A 191 -2.74 -26.45 19.52
CA GLU A 191 -1.61 -27.08 18.85
C GLU A 191 -1.94 -27.36 17.39
N PHE A 192 -1.11 -26.85 16.49
CA PHE A 192 -1.10 -27.23 15.08
C PHE A 192 0.22 -27.90 14.73
N SER A 193 0.15 -28.95 13.92
CA SER A 193 1.35 -29.58 13.39
C SER A 193 2.07 -28.64 12.40
N LEU A 194 3.39 -28.79 12.25
CA LEU A 194 4.15 -27.95 11.33
C LEU A 194 3.65 -28.10 9.87
N GLY A 195 3.19 -29.29 9.48
CA GLY A 195 2.59 -29.53 8.17
C GLY A 195 1.34 -28.66 7.93
N GLN A 196 0.41 -28.62 8.89
CA GLN A 196 -0.78 -27.77 8.79
C GLN A 196 -0.44 -26.29 8.66
N VAL A 197 0.59 -25.84 9.38
CA VAL A 197 1.08 -24.45 9.34
C VAL A 197 1.66 -24.13 7.96
N VAL A 198 2.51 -25.00 7.42
CA VAL A 198 3.13 -24.83 6.10
C VAL A 198 2.08 -24.87 4.99
N ASP A 199 1.14 -25.80 5.05
CA ASP A 199 0.06 -25.92 4.05
C ASP A 199 -0.81 -24.66 4.03
N ALA A 200 -1.18 -24.14 5.21
CA ALA A 200 -1.96 -22.91 5.34
C ALA A 200 -1.22 -21.71 4.73
N LEU A 201 0.04 -21.49 5.11
CA LEU A 201 0.83 -20.34 4.61
C LEU A 201 1.16 -20.47 3.12
N THR A 202 1.49 -21.68 2.65
CA THR A 202 1.78 -21.92 1.22
C THR A 202 0.54 -21.68 0.35
N SER A 203 -0.66 -22.03 0.85
CA SER A 203 -1.93 -21.75 0.12
C SER A 203 -2.18 -20.26 -0.11
N LEU A 204 -1.59 -19.39 0.72
CA LEU A 204 -1.65 -17.94 0.60
C LEU A 204 -0.48 -17.36 -0.21
N GLY A 205 0.41 -18.21 -0.74
CA GLY A 205 1.55 -17.82 -1.56
C GLY A 205 2.82 -17.44 -0.78
N PHE A 206 2.92 -17.80 0.50
CA PHE A 206 4.15 -17.62 1.28
C PHE A 206 5.19 -18.68 0.91
N ASP A 207 6.45 -18.29 0.78
CA ASP A 207 7.57 -19.22 0.62
C ASP A 207 7.99 -19.74 2.00
N CYS A 208 7.84 -21.05 2.22
CA CYS A 208 8.09 -21.70 3.50
C CYS A 208 9.32 -22.62 3.38
N LYS A 209 10.39 -22.29 4.10
CA LYS A 209 11.62 -23.09 4.18
C LYS A 209 11.76 -23.72 5.55
N ARG A 210 12.32 -24.93 5.60
CA ARG A 210 12.56 -25.64 6.87
C ARG A 210 13.43 -24.79 7.80
N GLY A 211 13.01 -24.68 9.06
CA GLY A 211 13.77 -23.99 10.11
C GLY A 211 14.89 -24.83 10.70
N ASP A 212 15.56 -24.27 11.70
CA ASP A 212 16.71 -24.90 12.37
C ASP A 212 16.30 -26.11 13.22
N SER A 213 15.03 -26.18 13.62
CA SER A 213 14.44 -27.28 14.39
C SER A 213 13.24 -27.90 13.68
N ALA A 214 12.87 -29.12 14.09
CA ALA A 214 11.72 -29.85 13.52
C ALA A 214 10.36 -29.17 13.76
N SER A 215 10.30 -28.17 14.64
CA SER A 215 9.09 -27.41 14.99
C SER A 215 9.10 -25.98 14.44
N GLN A 216 10.03 -25.64 13.55
CA GLN A 216 10.25 -24.28 13.06
C GLN A 216 10.25 -24.22 11.53
N VAL A 217 9.78 -23.09 11.01
CA VAL A 217 9.76 -22.74 9.59
C VAL A 217 10.22 -21.28 9.41
N TRP A 218 11.03 -21.04 8.39
CA TRP A 218 11.38 -19.72 7.89
C TRP A 218 10.39 -19.34 6.79
N VAL A 219 9.69 -18.22 6.95
CA VAL A 219 8.58 -17.83 6.08
C VAL A 219 8.87 -16.49 5.44
N THR A 220 8.84 -16.44 4.11
CA THR A 220 8.96 -15.20 3.34
C THR A 220 7.59 -14.84 2.77
N ALA A 221 7.05 -13.69 3.18
CA ALA A 221 5.77 -13.20 2.67
C ALA A 221 5.88 -12.80 1.19
N PRO A 222 4.85 -13.03 0.36
CA PRO A 222 4.87 -12.52 -1.01
C PRO A 222 4.78 -10.99 -1.04
N TYR A 223 5.24 -10.37 -2.13
CA TYR A 223 5.35 -8.91 -2.21
C TYR A 223 4.01 -8.16 -2.08
N TRP A 224 2.88 -8.80 -2.38
CA TRP A 224 1.56 -8.18 -2.22
C TRP A 224 1.06 -8.13 -0.76
N ARG A 225 1.81 -8.67 0.20
CA ARG A 225 1.50 -8.66 1.63
C ARG A 225 2.33 -7.63 2.39
N SER A 226 1.92 -6.36 2.31
CA SER A 226 2.58 -5.25 3.02
C SER A 226 2.33 -5.25 4.53
N ASP A 227 1.41 -6.07 5.01
CA ASP A 227 0.95 -6.18 6.40
C ASP A 227 1.75 -7.19 7.25
N ILE A 228 2.58 -8.03 6.62
CA ILE A 228 3.33 -9.10 7.32
C ILE A 228 4.76 -8.64 7.66
N HIS A 229 5.04 -8.53 8.96
CA HIS A 229 6.32 -8.08 9.51
C HIS A 229 6.83 -8.95 10.67
N LEU A 230 5.95 -9.61 11.41
CA LEU A 230 6.24 -10.31 12.65
C LEU A 230 5.69 -11.73 12.62
N ALA A 231 6.23 -12.56 13.52
CA ALA A 231 5.75 -13.94 13.67
C ALA A 231 4.26 -14.00 14.06
N VAL A 232 3.75 -13.00 14.80
CA VAL A 232 2.32 -12.95 15.20
C VAL A 232 1.38 -12.70 14.02
N ASP A 233 1.83 -11.97 12.99
CA ASP A 233 1.05 -11.76 11.77
C ASP A 233 0.88 -13.09 11.02
N LEU A 234 1.93 -13.92 11.00
CA LEU A 234 1.83 -15.28 10.45
C LEU A 234 0.93 -16.19 11.30
N VAL A 235 0.92 -16.02 12.63
CA VAL A 235 0.02 -16.77 13.51
C VAL A 235 -1.44 -16.43 13.19
N GLU A 236 -1.75 -15.15 12.95
CA GLU A 236 -3.09 -14.72 12.52
C GLU A 236 -3.48 -15.35 11.19
N GLU A 237 -2.57 -15.39 10.21
CA GLU A 237 -2.83 -16.02 8.91
C GLU A 237 -3.11 -17.51 9.02
N VAL A 238 -2.37 -18.22 9.87
CA VAL A 238 -2.63 -19.63 10.18
C VAL A 238 -4.00 -19.80 10.82
N ALA A 239 -4.34 -18.98 11.82
CA ALA A 239 -5.65 -19.01 12.47
C ALA A 239 -6.80 -18.75 11.47
N ARG A 240 -6.62 -17.77 10.60
CA ARG A 240 -7.61 -17.36 9.58
C ARG A 240 -7.87 -18.44 8.54
N VAL A 241 -6.83 -19.12 8.08
CA VAL A 241 -6.97 -20.20 7.09
C VAL A 241 -7.52 -21.48 7.71
N ILE A 242 -7.05 -21.84 8.90
CA ILE A 242 -7.50 -23.07 9.58
C ILE A 242 -8.92 -22.93 10.12
N GLY A 243 -9.30 -21.74 10.58
CA GLY A 243 -10.62 -21.41 11.12
C GLY A 243 -10.55 -20.98 12.58
N TYR A 244 -11.09 -19.80 12.88
CA TYR A 244 -11.18 -19.27 14.25
C TYR A 244 -12.10 -20.12 15.14
N ASP A 245 -13.06 -20.83 14.56
CA ASP A 245 -13.97 -21.76 15.22
C ASP A 245 -13.25 -22.96 15.88
N LYS A 246 -12.03 -23.26 15.44
CA LYS A 246 -11.20 -24.33 16.00
C LYS A 246 -10.37 -23.88 17.20
N ILE A 247 -10.39 -22.59 17.54
CA ILE A 247 -9.67 -22.04 18.68
C ILE A 247 -10.55 -22.16 19.93
N PRO A 248 -10.11 -22.88 20.97
CA PRO A 248 -10.94 -23.09 22.15
C PRO A 248 -11.11 -21.80 22.96
N ALA A 249 -12.36 -21.51 23.33
CA ALA A 249 -12.64 -20.48 24.34
C ALA A 249 -12.17 -21.00 25.71
N THR A 250 -11.22 -20.29 26.33
CA THR A 250 -10.67 -20.66 27.63
C THR A 250 -10.79 -19.49 28.61
N MET A 251 -10.95 -19.81 29.89
CA MET A 251 -10.92 -18.82 30.97
C MET A 251 -9.47 -18.50 31.34
N LEU A 252 -9.22 -17.28 31.84
CA LEU A 252 -7.93 -16.95 32.43
C LEU A 252 -7.62 -17.94 33.56
N SER A 253 -6.38 -18.43 33.59
CA SER A 253 -5.93 -19.44 34.56
C SER A 253 -5.82 -18.89 35.98
N GLN A 254 -5.74 -17.58 36.14
CA GLN A 254 -5.65 -16.93 37.44
C GLN A 254 -6.97 -16.27 37.83
N PRO A 255 -7.35 -16.34 39.13
CA PRO A 255 -8.48 -15.58 39.63
C PRO A 255 -8.20 -14.09 39.45
N LEU A 256 -9.26 -13.30 39.22
CA LEU A 256 -9.13 -11.85 39.20
C LEU A 256 -8.50 -11.39 40.52
N PRO A 257 -7.52 -10.46 40.48
CA PRO A 257 -6.97 -9.90 41.70
C PRO A 257 -8.10 -9.28 42.52
N ARG A 258 -8.00 -9.39 43.84
CA ARG A 258 -9.02 -8.87 44.75
C ARG A 258 -9.21 -7.37 44.48
N GLN A 259 -10.39 -7.00 43.99
CA GLN A 259 -10.71 -5.60 43.76
C GLN A 259 -10.81 -4.92 45.12
N ASN A 260 -9.90 -3.98 45.41
CA ASN A 260 -10.04 -3.15 46.59
C ASN A 260 -11.28 -2.25 46.39
N PRO A 261 -12.25 -2.26 47.32
CA PRO A 261 -13.43 -1.43 47.19
C PRO A 261 -12.99 0.04 47.19
N GLU A 262 -13.28 0.74 46.08
CA GLU A 262 -13.21 2.19 45.97
C GLU A 262 -14.33 2.79 46.83
N PRO A 263 -14.04 3.32 48.04
CA PRO A 263 -15.11 3.66 49.00
C PRO A 263 -16.02 4.77 48.46
N ILE A 264 -15.45 5.68 47.67
CA ILE A 264 -16.16 6.78 47.02
C ILE A 264 -17.09 6.25 45.93
N PHE A 265 -16.64 5.29 45.12
CA PHE A 265 -17.47 4.70 44.08
C PHE A 265 -18.65 3.91 44.68
N GLY A 266 -18.38 3.12 45.72
CA GLY A 266 -19.42 2.41 46.47
C GLY A 266 -20.40 3.36 47.18
N LEU A 267 -19.92 4.51 47.68
CA LEU A 267 -20.79 5.56 48.23
C LEU A 267 -21.66 6.20 47.13
N LYS A 268 -21.09 6.54 45.98
CA LYS A 268 -21.84 7.11 44.83
C LYS A 268 -22.91 6.16 44.34
N GLN A 269 -22.62 4.87 44.19
CA GLN A 269 -23.62 3.87 43.79
C GLN A 269 -24.74 3.73 44.82
N ARG A 270 -24.42 3.74 46.12
CA ARG A 270 -25.42 3.69 47.19
C ARG A 270 -26.27 4.95 47.24
N ALA A 271 -25.65 6.13 47.14
CA ALA A 271 -26.36 7.40 47.10
C ALA A 271 -27.27 7.48 45.87
N GLY A 272 -26.80 7.04 44.70
CA GLY A 272 -27.60 6.94 43.48
C GLY A 272 -28.81 6.03 43.67
N ARG A 273 -28.62 4.81 44.19
CA ARG A 273 -29.75 3.91 44.52
C ARG A 273 -30.76 4.54 45.46
N ILE A 274 -30.29 5.15 46.55
CA ILE A 274 -31.17 5.80 47.54
C ILE A 274 -31.97 6.93 46.88
N LEU A 275 -31.32 7.79 46.09
CA LEU A 275 -31.99 8.88 45.39
C LEU A 275 -33.06 8.35 44.42
N THR A 276 -32.74 7.31 43.65
CA THR A 276 -33.70 6.66 42.76
C THR A 276 -34.88 6.03 43.52
N ASP A 277 -34.63 5.42 44.68
CA ASP A 277 -35.70 4.88 45.55
C ASP A 277 -36.64 5.98 46.08
N TYR A 278 -36.12 7.20 46.25
CA TYR A 278 -36.91 8.40 46.57
C TYR A 278 -37.43 9.16 45.34
N SER A 279 -37.32 8.58 44.13
CA SER A 279 -37.76 9.18 42.86
C SER A 279 -37.05 10.49 42.48
N PHE A 280 -35.78 10.64 42.87
CA PHE A 280 -34.86 11.66 42.35
C PHE A 280 -34.01 11.13 41.19
#